data_AF-A0A353YFQ1-F1
#
_entry.id   AF-A0A353YFQ1-F1
#
_cell.length_a   1.000
_cell.length_b   1.000
_cell.length_c   1.000
_cell.angle_alpha   90.00
_cell.angle_beta   90.00
_cell.angle_gamma   90.00
#
_symmetry.space_group_name_H-M   'P 1'
#
loop_
_entity.id
_entity.type
_entity.pdbx_description
1 polymer ?
#
loop_
_entity_poly.entity_id
_entity_poly.type
_entity_poly.pdbx_seq_one_letter_code
_entity_poly.pdbx_strand_id
1 'polypeptide(L)' 'MQGGATSRSETERTAEAIRGGDRVALARAITLIESAKREDQASAQALLERLLPHTGKAIRVGISGVP' A
#
# COMPACT_ATOMS: atom_id res chain seq x y z
N MET A 1 -15.57 -2.74 -19.77
CA MET A 1 -15.83 -3.23 -18.39
C MET A 1 -15.12 -4.57 -18.11
N GLN A 2 -13.84 -4.72 -18.50
CA GLN A 2 -13.01 -5.89 -18.17
C GLN A 2 -11.86 -5.39 -17.30
N GLY A 3 -11.84 -5.69 -16.01
CA GLY A 3 -10.78 -5.20 -15.11
C GLY A 3 -10.82 -5.69 -13.66
N GLY A 4 -11.94 -6.29 -13.22
CA GLY A 4 -12.14 -6.63 -11.80
C GLY A 4 -11.45 -7.90 -11.28
N ALA A 5 -10.93 -8.76 -12.16
CA ALA A 5 -10.25 -10.01 -11.77
C ALA A 5 -8.71 -9.84 -11.74
N THR A 6 -8.14 -9.16 -12.74
CA THR A 6 -6.70 -8.87 -12.84
C THR A 6 -6.22 -7.90 -11.77
N SER A 7 -7.01 -6.86 -11.46
CA SER A 7 -6.68 -5.89 -10.40
C SER A 7 -6.65 -6.54 -9.02
N ARG A 8 -7.62 -7.41 -8.70
CA ARG A 8 -7.64 -8.12 -7.41
C ARG A 8 -6.43 -9.02 -7.20
N SER A 9 -5.99 -9.74 -8.24
CA SER A 9 -4.81 -10.60 -8.13
C SER A 9 -3.50 -9.80 -8.08
N GLU A 10 -3.45 -8.60 -8.67
CA GLU A 10 -2.31 -7.69 -8.59
C GLU A 10 -2.18 -7.04 -7.21
N THR A 11 -3.29 -6.62 -6.61
CA THR A 11 -3.30 -6.12 -5.23
C THR A 11 -2.81 -7.17 -4.25
N GLU A 12 -3.28 -8.41 -4.38
CA GLU A 12 -2.86 -9.51 -3.49
C GLU A 12 -1.35 -9.81 -3.64
N ARG A 13 -0.85 -9.92 -4.87
CA ARG A 13 0.59 -10.11 -5.13
C ARG A 13 1.44 -8.98 -4.54
N THR A 14 0.95 -7.75 -4.63
CA THR A 14 1.62 -6.58 -4.05
C THR A 14 1.63 -6.66 -2.52
N ALA A 15 0.50 -7.04 -1.91
CA ALA A 15 0.40 -7.20 -0.46
C ALA A 15 1.34 -8.32 0.05
N GLU A 16 1.41 -9.45 -0.65
CA GLU A 16 2.33 -10.55 -0.35
C GLU A 16 3.79 -10.11 -0.46
N ALA A 17 4.17 -9.41 -1.54
CA ALA A 17 5.54 -8.91 -1.73
C ALA A 17 5.95 -7.96 -0.60
N ILE A 18 5.06 -7.02 -0.21
CA ILE A 18 5.30 -6.10 0.91
C ILE A 18 5.49 -6.87 2.22
N ARG A 19 4.61 -7.84 2.51
CA ARG A 19 4.72 -8.70 3.70
C ARG A 19 5.98 -9.56 3.68
N GLY A 20 6.47 -9.92 2.50
CA GLY A 20 7.75 -10.59 2.28
C GLY A 20 8.99 -9.69 2.42
N GLY A 21 8.80 -8.39 2.65
CA GLY A 21 9.91 -7.43 2.83
C GLY A 21 10.47 -6.83 1.54
N ASP A 22 9.77 -6.95 0.42
CA ASP A 22 10.17 -6.33 -0.85
C ASP A 22 10.06 -4.80 -0.76
N ARG A 23 11.22 -4.13 -0.74
CA ARG A 23 11.34 -2.67 -0.64
C ARG A 23 10.84 -1.94 -1.89
N VAL A 24 10.97 -2.55 -3.08
CA VAL A 24 10.49 -1.95 -4.33
C VAL A 24 8.98 -1.99 -4.38
N ALA A 25 8.37 -3.11 -3.98
CA ALA A 25 6.92 -3.21 -3.82
C ALA A 25 6.39 -2.19 -2.80
N LEU A 26 7.08 -2.04 -1.66
CA LEU A 26 6.73 -1.03 -0.64
C LEU A 26 6.79 0.40 -1.20
N ALA A 27 7.88 0.76 -1.90
CA ALA A 27 8.01 2.10 -2.48
C ALA A 27 6.88 2.40 -3.48
N ARG A 28 6.54 1.44 -4.34
CA ARG A 28 5.41 1.57 -5.30
C ARG A 28 4.08 1.73 -4.58
N ALA A 29 3.85 1.00 -3.48
CA ALA A 29 2.64 1.12 -2.69
C ALA A 29 2.53 2.49 -2.01
N ILE A 30 3.64 3.04 -1.49
CA ILE A 30 3.67 4.41 -0.95
C ILE A 30 3.26 5.41 -2.04
N THR A 31 3.88 5.33 -3.24
CA THR A 31 3.51 6.20 -4.37
C THR A 31 2.04 6.06 -4.78
N LEU A 32 1.51 4.83 -4.81
CA LEU A 32 0.10 4.57 -5.12
C LEU A 32 -0.83 5.22 -4.08
N ILE A 33 -0.49 5.11 -2.79
CA ILE A 33 -1.28 5.66 -1.68
C ILE A 33 -1.20 7.19 -1.63
N GLU A 34 -0.06 7.78 -1.99
CA GLU A 34 0.14 9.24 -2.05
C GLU A 34 -0.41 9.88 -3.33
N SER A 35 -0.83 9.08 -4.32
CA SER A 35 -1.34 9.58 -5.59
C SER A 35 -2.63 10.38 -5.43
N ALA A 36 -2.65 11.58 -6.03
CA ALA A 36 -3.86 12.41 -6.10
C ALA A 36 -4.82 11.99 -7.23
N LYS A 37 -4.46 11.02 -8.08
CA LYS A 37 -5.31 10.60 -9.20
C LYS A 37 -6.51 9.80 -8.71
N ARG A 38 -7.71 10.13 -9.20
CA ARG A 38 -8.94 9.42 -8.80
C ARG A 38 -8.96 7.95 -9.19
N GLU A 39 -8.30 7.59 -10.29
CA GLU A 39 -8.17 6.20 -10.74
C GLU A 39 -7.36 5.31 -9.77
N ASP A 40 -6.46 5.89 -8.98
CA ASP A 40 -5.61 5.15 -8.05
C ASP A 40 -6.29 4.88 -6.70
N GLN A 41 -7.28 5.70 -6.31
CA GLN A 41 -7.91 5.65 -4.99
C GLN A 41 -8.49 4.27 -4.65
N ALA A 42 -9.18 3.64 -5.61
CA ALA A 42 -9.79 2.34 -5.40
C ALA A 42 -8.73 1.24 -5.15
N SER A 43 -7.65 1.26 -5.93
CA SER A 43 -6.54 0.32 -5.78
C SER A 43 -5.76 0.54 -4.48
N ALA A 44 -5.53 1.80 -4.10
CA ALA A 44 -4.88 2.17 -2.85
C ALA A 44 -5.69 1.68 -1.63
N GLN A 45 -7.00 1.93 -1.63
CA GLN A 45 -7.89 1.50 -0.55
C GLN A 45 -7.92 -0.04 -0.43
N ALA A 46 -8.04 -0.75 -1.56
CA ALA A 46 -8.03 -2.21 -1.56
C ALA A 46 -6.71 -2.79 -1.02
N LEU A 47 -5.57 -2.18 -1.37
CA LEU A 47 -4.26 -2.58 -0.85
C LEU A 47 -4.15 -2.34 0.66
N LEU A 48 -4.60 -1.18 1.14
CA LEU A 48 -4.62 -0.86 2.57
C LEU A 48 -5.48 -1.87 3.36
N GLU A 49 -6.67 -2.21 2.88
CA GLU A 49 -7.55 -3.19 3.52
C GLU A 49 -6.90 -4.57 3.69
N ARG A 50 -6.04 -4.97 2.73
CA ARG A 50 -5.28 -6.22 2.82
C ARG A 50 -4.11 -6.15 3.80
N LEU A 51 -3.48 -4.98 3.92
CA LEU A 51 -2.31 -4.81 4.79
C LEU A 51 -2.67 -4.51 6.25
N LEU A 52 -3.81 -3.84 6.50
CA LEU A 52 -4.23 -3.39 7.84
C LEU A 52 -4.15 -4.46 8.95
N PRO A 53 -4.62 -5.70 8.74
CA PRO A 53 -4.53 -6.77 9.76
C PRO A 53 -3.10 -7.14 10.19
N HIS A 54 -2.10 -6.76 9.40
CA HIS A 54 -0.69 -7.06 9.65
C HIS A 54 0.09 -5.87 10.23
N THR A 55 -0.57 -4.73 10.48
CA THR A 55 0.07 -3.51 11.01
C THR A 55 0.01 -3.42 12.54
N GLY A 56 0.59 -2.35 13.12
CA GLY A 56 0.49 -2.05 14.56
C GLY A 56 1.62 -2.64 15.43
N LYS A 57 2.48 -3.50 14.88
CA LYS A 57 3.62 -4.12 15.59
C LYS A 57 4.91 -3.29 15.51
N ALA A 58 4.81 -1.97 15.62
CA ALA A 58 5.94 -1.05 15.55
C ALA A 58 5.77 0.12 16.52
N ILE A 59 6.87 0.59 17.09
CA ILE A 59 6.91 1.82 17.88
C ILE A 59 6.97 3.00 16.91
N ARG A 60 6.02 3.94 17.03
CA ARG A 60 5.98 5.17 16.21
C ARG A 60 6.53 6.32 17.04
N VAL A 61 7.66 6.90 16.63
CA VAL A 61 8.32 8.02 17.32
C VAL A 61 8.22 9.26 16.43
N GLY A 62 7.60 10.33 16.95
CA GLY A 62 7.58 11.64 16.31
C GLY A 62 8.78 12.47 16.77
N ILE A 63 9.52 13.05 15.83
CA ILE A 63 10.66 13.93 16.10
C ILE A 63 10.37 15.28 15.43
N SER A 64 10.59 16.37 16.16
CA SER A 64 10.39 17.74 15.68
C SER A 64 11.44 18.67 16.30
N GLY A 65 11.63 19.84 15.71
CA GLY A 65 12.62 20.84 16.10
C GLY A 65 12.67 21.97 15.08
N VAL A 66 13.39 23.04 15.39
CA VAL A 66 13.74 24.05 14.38
C VAL A 66 14.71 23.45 13.34
N PRO A 67 14.76 23.97 12.10
CA PRO A 67 15.75 23.54 11.11
C PRO A 67 17.19 23.67 11.61
#